data_AF-A0A2A9E4L7-F1
#
_entry.id   AF-A0A2A9E4L7-F1
#
_cell.length_a   1.000
_cell.length_b   1.000
_cell.length_c   1.000
_cell.angle_alpha   90.00
_cell.angle_beta   90.00
_cell.angle_gamma   90.00
#
_symmetry.space_group_name_H-M   'P 1'
#
loop_
_entity.id
_entity.type
_entity.pdbx_description
1 polymer ?
#
loop_
_entity_poly.entity_id
_entity_poly.type
_entity_poly.pdbx_seq_one_letter_code
_entity_poly.pdbx_strand_id
1 'polypeptide(L)'
;MSTFKVKSTVVYPRLDIATSTTAAVSQAGGVLLTETIRASGLDRALGEALLAWRKPTAVHDPGKVILDLAVALALGGDALADIAVLRAEPGLYGPVDSDPTVSRVIAALAADALAALRAINTARARARSAAWRLAGGTPLITPAM
;
A
#
# COMPACT_ATOMS: atom_id res chain seq x y z
N MET A 1 -13.75 19.65 -28.48
CA MET A 1 -14.16 19.12 -27.17
C MET A 1 -13.55 17.73 -27.01
N SER A 2 -12.36 17.62 -26.41
CA SER A 2 -11.62 16.35 -26.28
C SER A 2 -11.57 15.93 -24.82
N THR A 3 -12.10 14.75 -24.52
CA THR A 3 -12.12 14.13 -23.20
C THR A 3 -10.77 13.47 -22.93
N PHE A 4 -9.98 14.05 -22.03
CA PHE A 4 -8.74 13.41 -21.58
C PHE A 4 -9.09 12.22 -20.68
N LYS A 5 -8.55 11.05 -21.05
CA LYS A 5 -8.66 9.80 -20.30
C LYS A 5 -8.01 9.98 -18.93
N VAL A 6 -8.79 9.97 -17.86
CA VAL A 6 -8.28 10.01 -16.48
C VAL A 6 -7.48 8.73 -16.24
N LYS A 7 -6.17 8.85 -15.96
CA LYS A 7 -5.38 7.76 -15.39
C LYS A 7 -5.96 7.47 -14.01
N SER A 8 -6.65 6.34 -13.86
CA SER A 8 -6.98 5.81 -12.54
C SER A 8 -5.67 5.64 -11.77
N THR A 9 -5.53 6.35 -10.65
CA THR A 9 -4.37 6.24 -9.75
C THR A 9 -4.51 4.94 -8.99
N VAL A 10 -4.08 3.86 -9.63
CA VAL A 10 -3.97 2.57 -8.97
C VAL A 10 -2.66 2.54 -8.19
N VAL A 11 -2.71 2.18 -6.92
CA VAL A 11 -1.55 2.23 -6.01
C VAL A 11 -0.43 1.28 -6.44
N TYR A 12 -0.77 0.15 -7.07
CA TYR A 12 0.19 -0.75 -7.73
C TYR A 12 -0.19 -0.97 -9.20
N PRO A 13 0.80 -1.14 -10.11
CA PRO A 13 0.53 -1.55 -11.49
C PRO A 13 -0.32 -2.81 -11.57
N ARG A 14 -1.04 -2.99 -12.68
CA ARG A 14 -1.60 -4.30 -13.04
C ARG A 14 -0.51 -5.10 -13.73
N LEU A 15 -0.37 -6.37 -13.34
CA LEU A 15 0.63 -7.28 -13.89
C LEU A 15 0.06 -8.07 -15.06
N ASP A 16 0.80 -8.15 -16.13
CA ASP A 16 0.58 -9.15 -17.19
C ASP A 16 1.52 -10.33 -16.95
N ILE A 17 0.96 -11.54 -16.87
CA ILE A 17 1.71 -12.76 -16.56
C ILE A 17 2.11 -13.43 -17.89
N ALA A 18 3.42 -13.54 -18.13
CA ALA A 18 3.96 -14.34 -19.22
C ALA A 18 4.62 -15.62 -18.66
N THR A 19 4.29 -16.78 -19.23
CA THR A 19 4.88 -18.07 -18.84
C THR A 19 6.16 -18.34 -19.63
N SER A 20 7.26 -18.66 -18.95
CA SER A 20 8.56 -19.06 -19.53
C SER A 20 8.91 -20.50 -19.15
N THR A 21 9.74 -21.19 -19.94
CA THR A 21 10.24 -22.56 -19.66
C THR A 21 11.26 -22.62 -18.52
N THR A 22 11.68 -21.46 -17.98
CA THR A 22 12.56 -21.36 -16.82
C THR A 22 11.74 -20.98 -15.58
N ALA A 23 11.71 -21.86 -14.57
CA ALA A 23 11.06 -21.57 -13.30
C ALA A 23 11.99 -20.75 -12.40
N ALA A 24 11.95 -19.43 -12.53
CA ALA A 24 12.55 -18.51 -11.56
C ALA A 24 11.52 -17.41 -11.24
N VAL A 25 11.06 -17.34 -9.99
CA VAL A 25 10.15 -16.26 -9.55
C VAL A 25 10.70 -15.64 -8.27
N SER A 26 11.66 -14.74 -8.42
CA SER A 26 12.31 -14.06 -7.28
C SER A 26 11.36 -13.13 -6.50
N GLN A 27 10.18 -12.80 -7.04
CA GLN A 27 9.23 -11.83 -6.46
C GLN A 27 7.75 -12.30 -6.47
N ALA A 28 7.48 -13.61 -6.57
CA ALA A 28 6.09 -14.13 -6.53
C ALA A 28 5.33 -13.67 -5.28
N GLY A 29 6.01 -13.60 -4.14
CA GLY A 29 5.45 -13.11 -2.88
C GLY A 29 5.04 -11.63 -2.95
N GLY A 30 5.81 -10.80 -3.64
CA GLY A 30 5.49 -9.39 -3.87
C GLY A 30 4.19 -9.19 -4.67
N VAL A 31 3.99 -10.02 -5.69
CA VAL A 31 2.75 -10.04 -6.48
C VAL A 31 1.53 -10.35 -5.62
N LEU A 32 1.62 -11.37 -4.77
CA LEU A 32 0.52 -11.73 -3.88
C LEU A 32 0.21 -10.61 -2.87
N LEU A 33 1.24 -9.93 -2.36
CA LEU A 33 1.08 -8.80 -1.44
C LEU A 33 0.37 -7.61 -2.11
N THR A 34 0.80 -7.20 -3.29
CA THR A 34 0.17 -6.07 -4.01
C THR A 34 -1.26 -6.37 -4.42
N GLU A 35 -1.55 -7.60 -4.84
CA GLU A 35 -2.92 -8.04 -5.13
C GLU A 35 -3.79 -8.16 -3.88
N THR A 36 -3.22 -8.58 -2.73
CA THR A 36 -3.95 -8.57 -1.46
C THR A 36 -4.31 -7.15 -1.03
N ILE A 37 -3.38 -6.20 -1.18
CA ILE A 37 -3.61 -4.78 -0.89
C ILE A 37 -4.76 -4.24 -1.75
N ARG A 38 -4.74 -4.54 -3.06
CA ARG A 38 -5.80 -4.17 -4.01
C ARG A 38 -7.14 -4.81 -3.65
N ALA A 39 -7.17 -6.13 -3.45
CA ALA A 39 -8.39 -6.89 -3.23
C ALA A 39 -9.09 -6.49 -1.91
N SER A 40 -8.31 -6.25 -0.86
CA SER A 40 -8.84 -5.77 0.43
C SER A 40 -9.24 -4.29 0.42
N GLY A 41 -8.83 -3.53 -0.61
CA GLY A 41 -9.03 -2.08 -0.69
C GLY A 41 -8.19 -1.29 0.31
N LEU A 42 -7.11 -1.89 0.83
CA LEU A 42 -6.21 -1.24 1.79
C LEU A 42 -5.50 -0.03 1.18
N ASP A 43 -5.22 -0.10 -0.13
CA ASP A 43 -4.67 0.99 -0.92
C ASP A 43 -5.49 2.28 -0.80
N ARG A 44 -6.77 2.19 -1.14
CA ARG A 44 -7.70 3.30 -1.09
C ARG A 44 -7.97 3.73 0.35
N ALA A 45 -8.13 2.78 1.28
CA ALA A 45 -8.40 3.10 2.68
C ALA A 45 -7.26 3.88 3.33
N LEU A 46 -5.99 3.53 3.04
CA LEU A 46 -4.84 4.28 3.54
C LEU A 46 -4.66 5.63 2.84
N GLY A 47 -4.85 5.68 1.52
CA GLY A 47 -4.83 6.94 0.77
C GLY A 47 -5.83 7.95 1.33
N GLU A 48 -7.08 7.51 1.60
CA GLU A 48 -8.12 8.33 2.22
C GLU A 48 -7.78 8.73 3.67
N ALA A 49 -7.34 7.78 4.50
CA ALA A 49 -7.08 8.02 5.92
C ALA A 49 -5.92 8.99 6.17
N LEU A 50 -4.94 9.03 5.26
CA LEU A 50 -3.75 9.88 5.40
C LEU A 50 -3.82 11.18 4.58
N LEU A 51 -4.98 11.52 4.01
CA LEU A 51 -5.17 12.78 3.27
C LEU A 51 -4.80 14.03 4.09
N ALA A 52 -5.04 14.02 5.41
CA ALA A 52 -4.71 15.14 6.28
C ALA A 52 -3.20 15.46 6.33
N TRP A 53 -2.34 14.48 6.03
CA TRP A 53 -0.88 14.64 5.96
C TRP A 53 -0.38 14.91 4.54
N ARG A 54 -1.26 14.86 3.54
CA ARG A 54 -0.91 15.18 2.16
C ARG A 54 -0.84 16.70 1.99
N LYS A 55 0.35 17.23 1.74
CA LYS A 55 0.50 18.66 1.42
C LYS A 55 -0.24 18.98 0.11
N PRO A 56 -0.84 20.17 -0.06
CA PRO A 56 -1.56 20.54 -1.28
C PRO A 56 -0.73 20.41 -2.58
N THR A 57 0.59 20.61 -2.47
CA THR A 57 1.54 20.49 -3.60
C THR A 57 2.25 19.13 -3.64
N ALA A 58 1.90 18.19 -2.77
CA ALA A 58 2.57 16.89 -2.70
C ALA A 58 2.14 15.99 -3.87
N VAL A 59 3.15 15.64 -4.69
CA VAL A 59 3.06 14.58 -5.70
C VAL A 59 2.89 13.21 -5.04
N HIS A 60 3.54 13.01 -3.90
CA HIS A 60 3.61 11.74 -3.18
C HIS A 60 2.40 11.55 -2.25
N ASP A 61 1.81 10.36 -2.29
CA ASP A 61 0.72 9.95 -1.41
C ASP A 61 1.30 9.30 -0.14
N PRO A 62 1.08 9.86 1.08
CA PRO A 62 1.55 9.24 2.31
C PRO A 62 0.99 7.82 2.52
N GLY A 63 -0.19 7.51 1.99
CA GLY A 63 -0.75 6.15 1.98
C GLY A 63 0.10 5.17 1.16
N LYS A 64 0.58 5.57 -0.02
CA LYS A 64 1.49 4.78 -0.86
C LYS A 64 2.82 4.52 -0.14
N VAL A 65 3.39 5.54 0.51
CA VAL A 65 4.66 5.39 1.26
C VAL A 65 4.54 4.36 2.37
N ILE A 66 3.45 4.41 3.16
CA ILE A 66 3.23 3.45 4.25
C ILE A 66 3.02 2.03 3.71
N LEU A 67 2.34 1.89 2.57
CA LEU A 67 2.15 0.60 1.92
C LEU A 67 3.45 0.02 1.38
N ASP A 68 4.27 0.83 0.71
CA ASP A 68 5.57 0.38 0.19
C ASP A 68 6.51 -0.03 1.32
N LEU A 69 6.52 0.69 2.45
CA LEU A 69 7.25 0.25 3.64
C LEU A 69 6.70 -1.07 4.21
N ALA A 70 5.38 -1.24 4.27
CA ALA A 70 4.78 -2.48 4.74
C ALA A 70 5.12 -3.67 3.82
N VAL A 71 5.17 -3.45 2.50
CA VAL A 71 5.59 -4.46 1.53
C VAL A 71 7.08 -4.78 1.69
N ALA A 72 7.95 -3.77 1.85
CA ALA A 72 9.38 -3.98 2.08
C ALA A 72 9.63 -4.81 3.35
N LEU A 73 8.94 -4.49 4.45
CA LEU A 73 8.98 -5.27 5.69
C LEU A 73 8.48 -6.71 5.48
N ALA A 74 7.40 -6.90 4.72
CA ALA A 74 6.85 -8.23 4.45
C ALA A 74 7.78 -9.10 3.57
N LEU A 75 8.63 -8.47 2.75
CA LEU A 75 9.67 -9.14 1.97
C LEU A 75 10.96 -9.39 2.77
N GLY A 76 11.01 -8.98 4.04
CA GLY A 76 12.15 -9.21 4.94
C GLY A 76 13.06 -8.01 5.18
N GLY A 77 12.67 -6.81 4.74
CA GLY A 77 13.37 -5.58 5.11
C GLY A 77 13.21 -5.25 6.60
N ASP A 78 14.18 -4.52 7.15
CA ASP A 78 14.19 -4.05 8.54
C ASP A 78 14.52 -2.55 8.67
N ALA A 79 14.89 -1.90 7.56
CA ALA A 79 15.22 -0.49 7.49
C ALA A 79 14.34 0.26 6.48
N LEU A 80 14.16 1.58 6.69
CA LEU A 80 13.49 2.44 5.71
C LEU A 80 14.18 2.43 4.33
N ALA A 81 15.49 2.21 4.31
CA ALA A 81 16.30 2.16 3.09
C ALA A 81 15.98 0.92 2.21
N ASP A 82 15.42 -0.16 2.78
CA ASP A 82 15.10 -1.38 2.04
C ASP A 82 13.96 -1.18 1.03
N ILE A 83 13.26 -0.05 1.11
CA ILE A 83 12.32 0.38 0.08
C ILE A 83 13.00 0.53 -1.31
N ALA A 84 14.33 0.67 -1.34
CA ALA A 84 15.12 0.64 -2.58
C ALA A 84 14.96 -0.68 -3.36
N VAL A 85 14.71 -1.81 -2.67
CA VAL A 85 14.42 -3.11 -3.30
C VAL A 85 13.13 -3.03 -4.12
N LEU A 86 12.09 -2.37 -3.59
CA LEU A 86 10.84 -2.16 -4.35
C LEU A 86 11.05 -1.20 -5.52
N ARG A 87 11.87 -0.15 -5.30
CA ARG A 87 12.18 0.84 -6.33
C ARG A 87 12.94 0.24 -7.52
N ALA A 88 13.72 -0.82 -7.29
CA ALA A 88 14.41 -1.55 -8.34
C ALA A 88 13.45 -2.31 -9.28
N GLU A 89 12.21 -2.57 -8.84
CA GLU A 89 11.20 -3.34 -9.56
C GLU A 89 9.93 -2.50 -9.87
N PRO A 90 10.03 -1.39 -10.63
CA PRO A 90 8.91 -0.48 -10.87
C PRO A 90 7.77 -1.12 -11.70
N GLY A 91 8.04 -2.20 -12.43
CA GLY A 91 7.02 -2.98 -13.13
C GLY A 91 6.05 -3.68 -12.16
N LEU A 92 6.51 -4.01 -10.95
CA LEU A 92 5.73 -4.68 -9.92
C LEU A 92 5.15 -3.70 -8.90
N TYR A 93 5.96 -2.77 -8.39
CA TYR A 93 5.58 -1.89 -7.28
C TYR A 93 5.15 -0.49 -7.72
N GLY A 94 5.30 -0.17 -9.00
CA GLY A 94 5.07 1.16 -9.53
C GLY A 94 6.16 2.15 -9.10
N PRO A 95 5.91 3.47 -9.21
CA PRO A 95 6.80 4.48 -8.69
C PRO A 95 6.91 4.36 -7.16
N VAL A 96 8.15 4.23 -6.66
CA VAL A 96 8.47 4.15 -5.23
C VAL A 96 9.33 5.35 -4.85
N ASP A 97 8.94 6.04 -3.78
CA ASP A 97 9.58 7.28 -3.35
C ASP A 97 11.02 7.08 -2.90
N SER A 98 11.84 8.12 -3.06
CA SER A 98 13.24 8.14 -2.59
C SER A 98 13.32 8.15 -1.06
N ASP A 99 14.43 7.64 -0.51
CA ASP A 99 14.64 7.55 0.95
C ASP A 99 14.47 8.92 1.67
N PRO A 100 14.96 10.05 1.12
CA PRO A 100 14.70 11.37 1.72
C PRO A 100 13.22 11.77 1.71
N THR A 101 12.43 11.32 0.74
CA THR A 101 10.97 11.54 0.72
C THR A 101 10.30 10.68 1.77
N VAL A 102 10.65 9.40 1.85
CA VAL A 102 10.13 8.47 2.86
C VAL A 102 10.42 8.99 4.27
N SER A 103 11.66 9.38 4.56
CA SER A 103 12.06 9.94 5.85
C SER A 103 11.23 11.19 6.22
N ARG A 104 11.00 12.11 5.28
CA ARG A 104 10.16 13.30 5.51
C ARG A 104 8.69 12.96 5.77
N VAL A 105 8.13 11.95 5.09
CA VAL A 105 6.76 11.49 5.34
C VAL A 105 6.64 10.87 6.73
N ILE A 106 7.59 10.01 7.12
CA ILE A 106 7.62 9.43 8.46
C ILE A 106 7.77 10.52 9.53
N ALA A 107 8.65 11.50 9.32
CA ALA A 107 8.79 12.63 10.24
C ALA A 107 7.48 13.45 10.37
N ALA A 108 6.77 13.67 9.26
CA ALA A 108 5.49 14.39 9.27
C ALA A 108 4.38 13.61 10.01
N LEU A 109 4.34 12.28 9.85
CA LEU A 109 3.41 11.42 10.59
C LEU A 109 3.78 11.37 12.08
N ALA A 110 5.08 11.31 12.39
CA ALA A 110 5.58 11.24 13.76
C ALA A 110 5.33 12.52 14.57
N ALA A 111 5.20 13.67 13.90
CA ALA A 111 4.84 14.94 14.55
C ALA A 111 3.50 14.88 15.32
N ASP A 112 2.57 14.02 14.87
CA ASP A 112 1.38 13.62 15.63
C ASP A 112 1.16 12.10 15.47
N ALA A 113 2.03 11.33 16.11
CA ALA A 113 2.04 9.88 16.00
C ALA A 113 0.71 9.24 16.45
N LEU A 114 0.03 9.83 17.44
CA LEU A 114 -1.25 9.29 17.93
C LEU A 114 -2.34 9.42 16.87
N ALA A 115 -2.48 10.59 16.24
CA ALA A 115 -3.45 10.78 15.16
C ALA A 115 -3.12 9.90 13.95
N ALA A 116 -1.84 9.83 13.56
CA ALA A 116 -1.38 9.01 12.45
C ALA A 116 -1.69 7.52 12.68
N LEU A 117 -1.36 6.98 13.87
CA LEU A 117 -1.65 5.58 14.22
C LEU A 117 -3.16 5.30 14.24
N ARG A 118 -4.00 6.23 14.72
CA ARG A 118 -5.46 6.09 14.68
C ARG A 118 -5.99 6.02 13.24
N ALA A 119 -5.48 6.87 12.36
CA ALA A 119 -5.84 6.85 10.94
C ALA A 119 -5.44 5.54 10.27
N ILE A 120 -4.19 5.08 10.46
CA ILE A 120 -3.68 3.82 9.93
C ILE A 120 -4.51 2.62 10.46
N ASN A 121 -4.80 2.58 11.76
CA ASN A 121 -5.58 1.51 12.36
C ASN A 121 -7.01 1.47 11.84
N THR A 122 -7.62 2.63 11.58
CA THR A 122 -8.95 2.72 10.96
C THR A 122 -8.94 2.14 9.54
N ALA A 123 -7.95 2.52 8.72
CA ALA A 123 -7.79 1.98 7.37
C ALA A 123 -7.58 0.45 7.39
N ARG A 124 -6.69 -0.03 8.27
CA ARG A 124 -6.42 -1.46 8.45
C ARG A 124 -7.66 -2.24 8.90
N ALA A 125 -8.45 -1.71 9.83
CA ALA A 125 -9.68 -2.34 10.28
C ALA A 125 -10.69 -2.49 9.14
N ARG A 126 -10.88 -1.45 8.32
CA ARG A 126 -11.75 -1.49 7.13
C ARG A 126 -11.29 -2.55 6.12
N ALA A 127 -10.00 -2.54 5.78
CA ALA A 127 -9.42 -3.51 4.85
C ALA A 127 -9.53 -4.95 5.38
N ARG A 128 -9.32 -5.15 6.68
CA ARG A 128 -9.47 -6.46 7.33
C ARG A 128 -10.90 -6.97 7.25
N SER A 129 -11.90 -6.13 7.53
CA SER A 129 -13.31 -6.49 7.37
C SER A 129 -13.65 -6.85 5.92
N ALA A 130 -13.10 -6.13 4.95
CA ALA A 130 -13.28 -6.45 3.53
C ALA A 130 -12.64 -7.78 3.15
N ALA A 131 -11.41 -8.04 3.61
CA ALA A 131 -10.70 -9.30 3.37
C ALA A 131 -11.47 -10.50 3.94
N TRP A 132 -11.99 -10.39 5.17
CA TRP A 132 -12.80 -11.45 5.79
C TRP A 132 -14.08 -11.75 5.01
N ARG A 133 -14.80 -10.71 4.58
CA ARG A 133 -15.97 -10.88 3.72
C ARG A 133 -15.63 -11.59 2.41
N LEU A 134 -14.49 -11.28 1.79
CA LEU A 134 -14.02 -11.95 0.57
C LEU A 134 -13.65 -13.42 0.83
N ALA A 135 -13.14 -13.73 2.03
CA ALA A 135 -12.80 -15.08 2.45
C ALA A 135 -14.02 -15.93 2.88
N GLY A 136 -15.25 -15.39 2.81
CA GLY A 136 -16.47 -16.09 3.19
C GLY A 136 -16.72 -16.18 4.70
N GLY A 137 -15.93 -15.49 5.53
CA GLY A 137 -16.11 -15.41 6.98
C GLY A 137 -16.53 -14.02 7.41
N THR A 138 -17.71 -13.86 7.99
CA THR A 138 -17.98 -12.63 8.76
C THR A 138 -17.28 -12.77 10.12
N PRO A 139 -16.55 -11.77 10.66
CA PRO A 139 -16.10 -11.86 12.04
C PRO A 139 -17.34 -11.89 12.93
N LEU A 140 -17.55 -13.01 13.62
CA LEU A 140 -18.56 -13.11 14.66
C LEU A 140 -18.16 -12.18 15.81
N ILE A 141 -18.65 -10.95 15.75
CA ILE A 141 -18.80 -10.10 16.94
C ILE A 141 -20.29 -10.08 17.25
N THR A 142 -20.81 -11.21 17.73
CA THR A 142 -22.11 -11.25 18.36
C THR A 142 -21.86 -10.95 19.84
N PRO A 143 -22.37 -9.84 20.42
CA PRO A 143 -22.33 -9.69 21.86
C PRO A 143 -23.27 -10.75 22.44
N ALA A 144 -22.75 -11.56 23.36
CA ALA A 144 -23.57 -12.41 24.19
C ALA A 144 -24.53 -11.52 25.00
N MET A 145 -25.78 -12.02 25.15
CA MET A 145 -26.84 -11.47 25.98
C MET A 145 -26.37 -11.13 27.40
#